data_AF-A0A7K7KZK3-F1
#
_entry.id   AF-A0A7K7KZK3-F1
#
_cell.length_a   1.000
_cell.length_b   1.000
_cell.length_c   1.000
_cell.angle_alpha   90.00
_cell.angle_beta   90.00
_cell.angle_gamma   90.00
#
_symmetry.space_group_name_H-M   'P 1'
#
loop_
_entity.id
_entity.type
_entity.pdbx_description
1 polymer ?
#
loop_
_entity_poly.entity_id
_entity_poly.type
_entity_poly.pdbx_seq_one_letter_code
_entity_poly.pdbx_strand_id
1 'polypeptide(L)'
;MASCLALGGICQLWLTKVDYDVCSNYGNWLYSAGVGNDPRDKRKFNVIKQGLDYDGNGDFVRLWLPELQGIAGADAHAPWALSSVALHQAGVILGQTYPQPLVRAPEWSRHINQRLQGRSPHPRGRRGPAHAPAQHKDRGMDFYFSRKKDE
;
A
#
# COMPACT_ATOMS: atom_id res chain seq x y z
N MET A 1 -32.20 18.59 -4.97
CA MET A 1 -31.19 19.01 -5.97
C MET A 1 -30.17 19.89 -5.28
N ALA A 2 -28.88 19.58 -5.50
CA ALA A 2 -27.66 20.35 -5.15
C ALA A 2 -27.42 20.59 -3.64
N SER A 3 -26.25 20.34 -3.04
CA SER A 3 -24.91 20.03 -3.52
C SER A 3 -24.17 19.31 -2.39
N CYS A 4 -23.76 18.06 -2.61
CA CYS A 4 -22.80 17.39 -1.73
C CYS A 4 -21.82 16.59 -2.61
N LEU A 5 -21.13 17.29 -3.51
CA LEU A 5 -20.20 16.69 -4.47
C LEU A 5 -18.72 16.91 -4.11
N ALA A 6 -18.40 17.44 -2.92
CA ALA A 6 -17.01 17.76 -2.56
C ALA A 6 -16.35 16.85 -1.52
N LEU A 7 -17.04 15.88 -0.91
CA LEU A 7 -16.47 15.05 0.18
C LEU A 7 -16.80 13.55 0.06
N GLY A 8 -16.81 13.01 -1.17
CA GLY A 8 -17.23 11.63 -1.45
C GLY A 8 -16.34 10.50 -0.88
N GLY A 9 -15.20 10.82 -0.27
CA GLY A 9 -14.32 9.80 0.36
C GLY A 9 -14.45 9.71 1.87
N ILE A 10 -14.75 10.83 2.54
CA ILE A 10 -14.72 10.89 4.00
C ILE A 10 -16.03 10.33 4.56
N CYS A 11 -17.20 10.70 4.04
CA CYS A 11 -18.51 10.27 4.56
C CYS A 11 -18.78 8.76 4.47
N GLN A 12 -18.19 8.03 3.52
CA GLN A 12 -18.45 6.60 3.36
C GLN A 12 -17.86 5.73 4.51
N LEU A 13 -16.94 6.29 5.30
CA LEU A 13 -16.23 5.60 6.39
C LEU A 13 -16.79 5.88 7.79
N TRP A 14 -17.74 6.81 7.95
CA TRP A 14 -18.27 7.20 9.27
C TRP A 14 -19.28 6.20 9.86
N LEU A 15 -19.84 5.30 9.05
CA LEU A 15 -20.91 4.39 9.48
C LEU A 15 -20.48 2.92 9.62
N THR A 16 -19.22 2.56 9.29
CA THR A 16 -18.82 1.16 9.12
C THR A 16 -17.60 0.73 9.95
N LYS A 17 -16.95 1.67 10.65
CA LYS A 17 -15.80 1.37 11.51
C LYS A 17 -16.20 1.27 12.97
N VAL A 18 -16.00 0.08 13.54
CA VAL A 18 -16.22 -0.21 14.97
C VAL A 18 -15.27 0.59 15.88
N ASP A 19 -14.12 1.03 15.36
CA ASP A 19 -13.05 1.73 16.06
C ASP A 19 -13.00 3.24 15.76
N TYR A 20 -14.16 3.84 15.49
CA TYR A 20 -14.24 5.24 15.08
C TYR A 20 -13.75 6.22 16.17
N ASP A 21 -12.61 6.88 15.91
CA ASP A 21 -12.12 8.04 16.67
C ASP A 21 -11.84 9.23 15.75
N VAL A 22 -12.34 10.42 16.12
CA VAL A 22 -12.27 11.64 15.30
C VAL A 22 -10.82 12.08 15.12
N CYS A 23 -10.04 12.09 16.21
CA CYS A 23 -8.68 12.61 16.20
C CYS A 23 -7.75 11.73 15.36
N SER A 24 -7.83 10.42 15.55
CA SER A 24 -7.02 9.44 14.83
C SER A 24 -7.32 9.44 13.33
N ASN A 25 -8.60 9.51 12.95
CA ASN A 25 -8.98 9.59 11.54
C ASN A 25 -8.51 10.91 10.91
N TYR A 26 -8.71 12.05 11.59
CA TYR A 26 -8.29 13.35 11.09
C TYR A 26 -6.78 13.41 10.83
N GLY A 27 -5.97 12.93 11.78
CA GLY A 27 -4.51 12.85 11.62
C GLY A 27 -4.07 11.97 10.45
N ASN A 28 -4.69 10.80 10.27
CA ASN A 28 -4.38 9.89 9.17
C ASN A 28 -4.76 10.46 7.79
N TRP A 29 -5.89 11.17 7.71
CA TRP A 29 -6.33 11.84 6.48
C TRP A 29 -5.43 13.03 6.12
N LEU A 30 -5.04 13.84 7.11
CA LEU A 30 -4.07 14.93 6.94
C LEU A 30 -2.74 14.39 6.41
N TYR A 31 -2.22 13.32 7.04
CA TYR A 31 -0.99 12.66 6.60
C TYR A 31 -1.11 12.11 5.17
N SER A 32 -2.24 11.48 4.82
CA SER A 32 -2.47 10.92 3.48
C SER A 32 -2.63 11.98 2.39
N ALA A 33 -3.23 13.12 2.74
CA ALA A 33 -3.35 14.28 1.87
C ALA A 33 -2.03 15.07 1.72
N GLY A 34 -0.99 14.72 2.49
CA GLY A 34 0.25 15.49 2.54
C GLY A 34 0.06 16.88 3.14
N VAL A 35 -0.94 17.06 4.00
CA VAL A 35 -1.21 18.32 4.70
C VAL A 35 -0.85 18.09 6.17
N GLY A 36 0.26 18.67 6.66
CA GLY A 36 0.70 18.45 8.04
C GLY A 36 2.14 18.87 8.30
N ASN A 37 2.68 18.48 9.46
CA ASN A 37 3.99 18.90 9.96
C ASN A 37 5.19 18.21 9.24
N ASP A 38 4.97 17.11 8.51
CA ASP A 38 5.96 16.46 7.63
C ASP A 38 5.27 16.02 6.32
N PRO A 39 4.92 16.95 5.42
CA PRO A 39 4.29 16.63 4.16
C PRO A 39 5.34 15.99 3.25
N ARG A 40 5.25 14.67 3.06
CA ARG A 40 6.11 13.95 2.12
C ARG A 40 5.62 14.19 0.69
N ASP A 41 5.92 15.37 0.18
CA ASP A 41 5.41 16.01 -1.05
C ASP A 41 5.53 15.16 -2.34
N LYS A 42 6.36 14.11 -2.34
CA LYS A 42 6.58 13.21 -3.51
C LYS A 42 6.22 11.75 -3.25
N ARG A 43 5.48 11.44 -2.18
CA ARG A 43 5.13 10.06 -1.83
C ARG A 43 3.96 9.56 -2.68
N LYS A 44 4.24 9.15 -3.92
CA LYS A 44 3.27 8.38 -4.72
C LYS A 44 3.06 7.00 -4.09
N PHE A 45 1.81 6.64 -3.82
CA PHE A 45 1.47 5.33 -3.30
C PHE A 45 1.47 4.29 -4.42
N ASN A 46 2.53 3.47 -4.49
CA ASN A 46 2.60 2.38 -5.46
C ASN A 46 1.88 1.15 -4.91
N VAL A 47 0.63 0.95 -5.36
CA VAL A 47 -0.24 -0.15 -4.92
C VAL A 47 0.41 -1.51 -5.20
N ILE A 48 1.04 -1.67 -6.37
CA ILE A 48 1.68 -2.94 -6.75
C ILE A 48 2.85 -3.27 -5.81
N LYS A 49 3.74 -2.30 -5.57
CA LYS A 49 4.87 -2.53 -4.66
C LYS A 49 4.40 -2.89 -3.25
N GLN A 50 3.37 -2.21 -2.74
CA GLN A 50 2.85 -2.48 -1.40
C GLN A 50 2.17 -3.85 -1.32
N GLY A 51 1.38 -4.21 -2.33
CA GLY A 51 0.80 -5.55 -2.44
C GLY A 51 1.87 -6.64 -2.43
N LEU A 52 2.97 -6.44 -3.15
CA LEU A 52 4.11 -7.38 -3.14
C LEU A 52 4.86 -7.41 -1.81
N ASP A 53 5.05 -6.27 -1.16
CA ASP A 53 5.77 -6.15 0.11
C ASP A 53 4.98 -6.80 1.28
N TYR A 54 3.65 -6.72 1.27
CA TYR A 54 2.81 -7.20 2.37
C TYR A 54 2.08 -8.53 2.09
N ASP A 55 1.79 -8.82 0.82
CA ASP A 55 1.07 -10.01 0.38
C ASP A 55 1.82 -10.67 -0.80
N GLY A 56 3.06 -11.08 -0.56
CA GLY A 56 3.91 -11.68 -1.59
C GLY A 56 3.34 -12.96 -2.23
N ASN A 57 2.42 -13.65 -1.55
CA ASN A 57 1.74 -14.82 -2.07
C ASN A 57 0.41 -14.50 -2.77
N GLY A 58 -0.17 -13.32 -2.59
CA GLY A 58 -1.49 -12.98 -3.13
C GLY A 58 -2.64 -13.63 -2.36
N ASP A 59 -2.41 -14.14 -1.14
CA ASP A 59 -3.42 -14.86 -0.36
C ASP A 59 -4.53 -13.91 0.10
N PHE A 60 -4.18 -12.69 0.47
CA PHE A 60 -5.15 -11.68 0.86
C PHE A 60 -6.04 -11.30 -0.33
N VAL A 61 -5.44 -11.10 -1.51
CA VAL A 61 -6.21 -10.79 -2.73
C VAL A 61 -7.19 -11.92 -3.05
N ARG A 62 -6.76 -13.18 -3.03
CA ARG A 62 -7.64 -14.34 -3.32
C ARG A 62 -8.73 -14.57 -2.29
N LEU A 63 -8.49 -14.18 -1.04
CA LEU A 63 -9.50 -14.26 0.02
C LEU A 63 -10.66 -13.30 -0.25
N TRP A 64 -10.36 -12.08 -0.69
CA TRP A 64 -11.37 -11.03 -0.89
C TRP A 64 -11.93 -10.96 -2.31
N LEU A 65 -11.19 -11.46 -3.29
CA LEU A 65 -11.58 -11.49 -4.70
C LEU A 65 -11.64 -12.94 -5.19
N PRO A 66 -12.78 -13.64 -4.98
CA PRO A 66 -12.92 -15.05 -5.35
C PRO A 66 -12.69 -15.30 -6.84
N GLU A 67 -12.97 -14.31 -7.69
CA GLU A 67 -12.72 -14.38 -9.14
C GLU A 67 -11.24 -14.52 -9.51
N LEU A 68 -10.31 -14.14 -8.61
CA LEU A 68 -8.87 -14.24 -8.85
C LEU A 68 -8.24 -15.50 -8.21
N GLN A 69 -9.04 -16.41 -7.65
CA GLN A 69 -8.50 -17.61 -6.97
C GLN A 69 -7.67 -18.53 -7.87
N GLY A 70 -7.96 -18.56 -9.17
CA GLY A 70 -7.20 -19.34 -10.15
C GLY A 70 -5.79 -18.79 -10.42
N ILE A 71 -5.47 -17.59 -9.95
CA ILE A 71 -4.17 -16.95 -10.14
C ILE A 71 -3.28 -17.21 -8.92
N ALA A 72 -2.23 -18.00 -9.13
CA ALA A 72 -1.28 -18.36 -8.09
C ALA A 72 -0.25 -17.26 -7.80
N GLY A 73 0.17 -17.15 -6.53
CA GLY A 73 1.23 -16.24 -6.10
C GLY A 73 0.87 -14.75 -6.22
N ALA A 74 1.91 -13.92 -6.23
CA ALA A 74 1.79 -12.46 -6.33
C ALA A 74 1.21 -11.94 -7.68
N ASP A 75 0.87 -12.79 -8.63
CA ASP A 75 0.26 -12.37 -9.91
C ASP A 75 -1.13 -11.77 -9.71
N ALA A 76 -1.80 -12.15 -8.62
CA ALA A 76 -3.11 -11.64 -8.27
C ALA A 76 -3.13 -10.11 -8.08
N HIS A 77 -1.97 -9.48 -7.81
CA HIS A 77 -1.85 -8.02 -7.70
C HIS A 77 -1.89 -7.28 -9.05
N ALA A 78 -1.65 -7.97 -10.17
CA ALA A 78 -1.61 -7.36 -11.50
C ALA A 78 -2.12 -8.33 -12.60
N PRO A 79 -3.38 -8.78 -12.54
CA PRO A 79 -3.93 -9.75 -13.50
C PRO A 79 -3.88 -9.25 -14.95
N TRP A 80 -4.00 -7.94 -15.18
CA TRP A 80 -3.92 -7.35 -16.53
C TRP A 80 -2.54 -7.43 -17.19
N ALA A 81 -1.50 -7.80 -16.46
CA ALA A 81 -0.14 -7.98 -16.99
C ALA A 81 0.14 -9.43 -17.41
N LEU A 82 -0.77 -10.37 -17.10
CA LEU A 82 -0.64 -11.76 -17.46
C LEU A 82 -0.89 -12.00 -18.95
N SER A 83 -0.35 -13.10 -19.47
CA SER A 83 -0.68 -13.55 -20.83
C SER A 83 -2.15 -13.98 -20.91
N SER A 84 -2.72 -13.88 -22.11
CA SER A 84 -4.08 -14.37 -22.38
C SER A 84 -4.26 -15.85 -22.00
N VAL A 85 -3.22 -16.66 -22.19
CA VAL A 85 -3.21 -18.08 -21.82
C VAL A 85 -3.32 -18.27 -20.32
N ALA A 86 -2.52 -17.54 -19.53
CA ALA A 86 -2.55 -17.63 -18.07
C ALA A 86 -3.90 -17.15 -17.51
N LEU A 87 -4.45 -16.08 -18.08
CA LEU A 87 -5.78 -15.58 -17.70
C LEU A 87 -6.89 -16.59 -18.02
N HIS A 88 -6.85 -17.20 -19.20
CA HIS A 88 -7.82 -18.23 -19.58
C HIS A 88 -7.71 -19.49 -18.70
N GLN A 89 -6.48 -19.92 -18.38
CA GLN A 89 -6.25 -21.03 -17.44
C GLN A 89 -6.79 -20.75 -16.04
N ALA A 90 -6.68 -19.50 -15.58
CA ALA A 90 -7.24 -19.05 -14.30
C ALA A 90 -8.74 -18.76 -14.36
N GLY A 91 -9.39 -18.84 -15.53
CA GLY A 91 -10.81 -18.51 -15.70
C GLY A 91 -11.14 -17.01 -15.61
N VAL A 92 -10.15 -16.13 -15.78
CA VAL A 92 -10.31 -14.68 -15.64
C VAL A 92 -10.44 -14.02 -17.00
N ILE A 93 -11.56 -13.32 -17.23
CA ILE A 93 -11.78 -12.50 -18.42
C ILE A 93 -11.76 -11.03 -18.02
N LEU A 94 -10.77 -10.29 -18.51
CA LEU A 94 -10.64 -8.86 -18.23
C LEU A 94 -11.77 -8.07 -18.91
N GLY A 95 -12.46 -7.25 -18.13
CA GLY A 95 -13.66 -6.50 -18.55
C GLY A 95 -14.98 -7.26 -18.34
N GLN A 96 -14.94 -8.53 -17.94
CA GLN A 96 -16.14 -9.30 -17.58
C GLN A 96 -16.03 -9.82 -16.13
N THR A 97 -15.13 -10.79 -15.91
CA THR A 97 -14.91 -11.38 -14.58
C THR A 97 -14.14 -10.44 -13.65
N TYR A 98 -13.18 -9.70 -14.19
CA TYR A 98 -12.39 -8.71 -13.44
C TYR A 98 -12.20 -7.45 -14.28
N PRO A 99 -12.37 -6.22 -13.74
CA PRO A 99 -12.31 -5.02 -14.55
C PRO A 99 -10.90 -4.75 -15.11
N GLN A 100 -10.85 -4.04 -16.24
CA GLN A 100 -9.59 -3.50 -16.73
C GLN A 100 -9.15 -2.33 -15.84
N PRO A 101 -7.83 -2.15 -15.62
CA PRO A 101 -7.35 -1.02 -14.83
C PRO A 101 -7.71 0.30 -15.49
N LEU A 102 -8.46 1.15 -14.78
CA LEU A 102 -8.89 2.48 -15.25
C LEU A 102 -7.70 3.40 -15.53
N VAL A 103 -6.65 3.30 -14.72
CA VAL A 103 -5.42 4.10 -14.85
C VAL A 103 -4.24 3.17 -14.75
N ARG A 104 -3.29 3.30 -15.69
CA ARG A 104 -2.01 2.61 -15.66
C ARG A 104 -0.91 3.63 -15.48
N ALA A 105 -0.15 3.51 -14.40
CA ALA A 105 1.01 4.36 -14.12
C ALA A 105 2.28 3.71 -14.73
N PRO A 106 2.87 4.27 -15.80
CA PRO A 106 4.06 3.71 -16.43
C PRO A 106 5.24 3.58 -15.46
N GLU A 107 5.34 4.46 -14.46
CA GLU A 107 6.38 4.42 -13.43
C GLU A 107 6.35 3.16 -12.56
N TRP A 108 5.25 2.41 -12.53
CA TRP A 108 5.11 1.18 -11.75
C TRP A 108 5.43 -0.09 -12.56
N SER A 109 5.62 0.04 -13.88
CA SER A 109 5.92 -1.06 -14.80
C SER A 109 7.10 -1.92 -14.34
N ARG A 110 8.12 -1.32 -13.72
CA ARG A 110 9.28 -2.05 -13.20
C ARG A 110 8.90 -3.14 -12.19
N HIS A 111 7.93 -2.86 -11.31
CA HIS A 111 7.50 -3.80 -10.26
C HIS A 111 6.62 -4.91 -10.82
N ILE A 112 5.90 -4.63 -11.91
CA ILE A 112 5.11 -5.60 -12.65
C ILE A 112 6.05 -6.53 -13.44
N ASN A 113 6.98 -5.95 -14.20
CA ASN A 113 7.87 -6.68 -15.12
C ASN A 113 8.93 -7.52 -14.39
N GLN A 114 9.46 -7.04 -13.27
CA GLN A 114 10.44 -7.79 -12.46
C GLN A 114 9.87 -9.14 -11.98
N ARG A 115 8.54 -9.24 -11.87
CA ARG A 115 7.83 -10.45 -11.46
C ARG A 115 7.58 -11.42 -12.60
N LEU A 116 7.21 -10.93 -13.79
CA LEU A 116 7.07 -11.77 -15.00
C LEU A 116 8.36 -12.54 -15.33
N GLN A 117 9.50 -12.00 -14.91
CA GLN A 117 10.82 -12.60 -15.10
C GLN A 117 11.21 -13.59 -13.98
N GLY A 118 10.31 -13.94 -13.05
CA GLY A 118 10.57 -14.91 -11.99
C GLY A 118 11.60 -14.46 -10.95
N ARG A 119 11.93 -13.16 -10.91
CA ARG A 119 12.93 -12.63 -9.99
C ARG A 119 12.26 -12.43 -8.63
N SER A 120 12.43 -13.41 -7.75
CA SER A 120 12.00 -13.30 -6.35
C SER A 120 12.50 -11.97 -5.76
N PRO A 121 11.67 -11.23 -5.00
CA PRO A 121 12.17 -10.12 -4.20
C PRO A 121 13.35 -10.66 -3.40
N HIS A 122 14.52 -10.05 -3.52
CA HIS A 122 15.60 -10.37 -2.60
C HIS A 122 15.03 -10.25 -1.18
N PRO A 123 15.18 -11.29 -0.33
CA PRO A 123 14.88 -11.14 1.07
C PRO A 123 15.62 -9.88 1.52
N ARG A 124 14.91 -8.87 2.05
CA ARG A 124 15.61 -7.82 2.80
C ARG A 124 16.47 -8.56 3.80
N GLY A 125 17.78 -8.38 3.68
CA GLY A 125 18.78 -9.32 4.19
C GLY A 125 18.43 -9.84 5.57
N ARG A 126 18.64 -11.16 5.76
CA ARG A 126 18.85 -11.73 7.08
C ARG A 126 19.73 -10.76 7.85
N ARG A 127 19.23 -10.23 8.97
CA ARG A 127 20.09 -9.55 9.95
C ARG A 127 21.26 -10.50 10.18
N GLY A 128 22.48 -10.01 9.93
CA GLY A 128 23.68 -10.70 10.36
C GLY A 128 23.60 -10.99 11.86
N PRO A 129 24.46 -11.89 12.37
CA PRO A 129 24.45 -12.25 13.78
C PRO A 129 24.44 -10.99 14.65
N ALA A 130 23.57 -10.97 15.65
CA ALA A 130 23.34 -9.83 16.52
C ALA A 130 24.65 -9.36 17.14
N HIS A 131 25.24 -8.31 16.59
CA HIS A 131 25.97 -7.35 17.38
C HIS A 131 24.93 -6.34 17.85
N ALA A 132 24.70 -6.36 19.16
CA ALA A 132 23.82 -5.41 19.82
C ALA A 132 24.19 -4.00 19.33
N PRO A 133 23.24 -3.22 18.77
CA PRO A 133 23.52 -1.81 18.55
C PRO A 133 23.73 -1.19 19.94
N ALA A 134 24.83 -0.46 20.11
CA ALA A 134 25.06 0.33 21.30
C ALA A 134 23.79 1.12 21.62
N GLN A 135 23.36 1.08 22.89
CA GLN A 135 22.19 1.81 23.38
C GLN A 135 22.28 3.27 22.92
N HIS A 136 21.46 3.62 21.93
CA HIS A 136 21.21 5.02 21.58
C HIS A 136 20.34 5.59 22.69
N LYS A 137 20.96 5.98 23.81
CA LYS A 137 20.33 6.80 24.83
C LYS A 137 19.78 8.06 24.16
N ASP A 138 18.59 8.46 24.57
CA ASP A 138 17.87 9.67 24.18
C ASP A 138 17.31 9.74 22.76
N ARG A 139 16.16 9.07 22.57
CA ARG A 139 15.11 9.59 21.68
C ARG A 139 13.78 9.68 22.43
N GLY A 140 13.81 10.29 23.60
CA GLY A 140 12.61 10.70 24.34
C GLY A 140 12.07 12.03 23.84
N MET A 141 10.82 12.34 24.21
CA MET A 141 10.14 13.62 23.90
C MET A 141 10.85 14.86 24.44
N ASP A 142 11.88 14.69 25.28
CA ASP A 142 12.65 15.74 25.95
C ASP A 142 13.50 16.59 24.98
N PHE A 143 13.67 16.13 23.74
CA PHE A 143 14.28 16.90 22.66
C PHE A 143 13.52 18.20 22.36
N TYR A 144 12.20 18.22 22.55
CA TYR A 144 11.35 19.38 22.21
C TYR A 144 11.29 20.47 23.28
N PHE A 145 11.70 20.21 24.53
CA PHE A 145 11.54 21.15 25.65
C PHE A 145 12.85 21.72 26.20
N SER A 146 14.00 21.38 25.62
CA SER A 146 15.28 21.94 26.05
C SER A 146 15.47 23.38 25.54
N ARG A 147 14.99 24.37 26.31
CA ARG A 147 15.45 25.76 26.19
C ARG A 147 16.94 25.79 26.54
N LYS A 148 17.79 26.28 25.64
CA LYS A 148 19.07 26.84 26.06
C LYS A 148 18.80 28.16 26.78
N LYS A 149 19.12 28.21 28.07
CA LYS A 149 19.44 29.46 28.77
C LYS A 149 20.93 29.67 28.56
N ASP A 150 21.27 30.65 27.74
CA ASP A 150 22.60 31.26 27.76
C ASP A 150 22.40 32.71 28.23
N GLU A 151 23.35 33.16 29.06
CA GLU A 151 23.45 34.39 29.85
C GLU A 151 23.17 35.72 29.14
#